data_AF-A0A7Y9JDG0-F1
#
_entry.id   AF-A0A7Y9JDG0-F1
#
_cell.length_a   1.000
_cell.length_b   1.000
_cell.length_c   1.000
_cell.angle_alpha   90.00
_cell.angle_beta   90.00
_cell.angle_gamma   90.00
#
_symmetry.space_group_name_H-M   'P 1'
#
loop_
_entity.id
_entity.type
_entity.pdbx_description
1 polymer ?
#
loop_
_entity_poly.entity_id
_entity_poly.type
_entity_poly.pdbx_seq_one_letter_code
_entity_poly.pdbx_strand_id
1 'polypeptide(L)'
;MPDDDLSTDAVAERRPCKHCGRPIPRGVCRDAEYCSPAHRTARHKARSKAETAGLARTRTLRGETAQLGRILAAFEKRTGVLTDLLNGAVTEERPRTLSRRAARRRPRGALPTRPRPAPTRPTPRRRRRTEQDVKVAAARRDAREQVAAARADAERA
;
A
#
# COMPACT_ATOMS: atom_id res chain seq x y z
N MET A 1 30.92 -41.02 62.20
CA MET A 1 30.60 -40.92 60.77
C MET A 1 30.44 -39.45 60.49
N PRO A 2 31.41 -38.77 59.86
CA PRO A 2 31.24 -37.37 59.51
C PRO A 2 30.32 -37.26 58.30
N ASP A 3 29.46 -36.25 58.35
CA ASP A 3 28.48 -35.89 57.34
C ASP A 3 29.14 -35.52 56.01
N ASP A 4 28.80 -36.25 54.94
CA ASP A 4 29.02 -35.83 53.56
C ASP A 4 28.00 -34.73 53.20
N ASP A 5 28.18 -33.55 53.77
CA ASP A 5 27.56 -32.32 53.27
C ASP A 5 28.20 -31.97 51.92
N LEU A 6 27.65 -32.57 50.86
CA LEU A 6 27.92 -32.23 49.47
C LEU A 6 27.41 -30.81 49.20
N SER A 7 28.22 -29.84 49.60
CA SER A 7 28.31 -28.43 49.21
C SER A 7 27.45 -28.06 48.00
N THR A 8 26.18 -27.73 48.28
CA THR A 8 25.27 -27.03 47.36
C THR A 8 25.72 -25.58 47.13
N ASP A 9 26.64 -25.07 47.96
CA ASP A 9 27.23 -23.72 47.86
C ASP A 9 28.26 -23.55 46.73
N ALA A 10 28.74 -24.63 46.11
CA ALA A 10 29.69 -24.56 44.99
C ALA A 10 29.09 -24.12 43.62
N VAL A 11 27.79 -23.79 43.61
CA VAL A 11 27.05 -23.35 42.42
C VAL A 11 27.06 -21.82 42.25
N ALA A 12 27.34 -21.07 43.32
CA ALA A 12 27.10 -19.62 43.41
C ALA A 12 28.02 -18.70 42.56
N GLU A 13 29.09 -19.21 41.93
CA GLU A 13 30.02 -18.35 41.15
C GLU A 13 30.24 -18.81 39.69
N ARG A 14 29.48 -19.79 39.21
CA ARG A 14 29.71 -20.34 37.87
C ARG A 14 28.94 -19.56 36.82
N ARG A 15 29.65 -19.03 35.83
CA ARG A 15 29.01 -18.38 34.68
C ARG A 15 28.09 -19.38 33.95
N PRO A 16 26.85 -19.00 33.62
CA PRO A 16 25.97 -19.84 32.84
C PRO A 16 26.42 -19.88 31.37
N CYS A 17 26.30 -21.04 30.75
CA CYS A 17 26.55 -21.25 29.34
C CYS A 17 25.62 -20.37 28.49
N LYS A 18 26.17 -19.58 27.57
CA LYS A 18 25.36 -18.70 26.71
C LYS A 18 24.45 -19.41 25.70
N HIS A 19 24.49 -20.75 25.62
CA HIS A 19 23.65 -21.56 24.75
C HIS A 19 22.50 -22.26 25.49
N CYS A 20 22.78 -22.86 26.64
CA CYS A 20 21.81 -23.70 27.37
C CYS A 20 21.54 -23.26 28.81
N GLY A 21 22.16 -22.18 29.30
CA GLY A 21 22.01 -21.68 30.66
C GLY A 21 22.65 -22.53 31.76
N ARG A 22 23.06 -23.76 31.46
CA ARG A 22 23.72 -24.65 32.44
C ARG A 22 25.06 -24.07 32.90
N PRO A 23 25.46 -24.30 34.16
CA PRO A 23 26.75 -23.84 34.67
C PRO A 23 27.91 -24.49 33.91
N ILE A 24 28.98 -23.73 33.66
CA ILE A 24 30.15 -24.23 32.96
C ILE A 24 30.95 -25.20 33.86
N PRO A 25 31.39 -26.37 33.35
CA PRO A 25 32.14 -27.35 34.13
C PRO A 25 33.47 -26.79 34.65
N ARG A 26 33.93 -27.33 35.79
CA ARG A 26 35.30 -27.08 36.29
C ARG A 26 36.31 -27.74 35.34
N GLY A 27 37.47 -27.11 35.15
CA GLY A 27 38.52 -27.59 34.23
C GLY A 27 38.43 -27.02 32.81
N VAL A 28 37.37 -26.25 32.50
CA VAL A 28 37.32 -25.40 31.31
C VAL A 28 37.94 -24.05 31.66
N CYS A 29 38.58 -23.37 30.69
CA CYS A 29 39.16 -22.03 30.89
C CYS A 29 38.19 -21.09 31.63
N ARG A 30 38.72 -20.26 32.54
CA ARG A 30 37.93 -19.34 33.37
C ARG A 30 37.04 -18.38 32.56
N ASP A 31 37.48 -18.06 31.34
CA ASP A 31 36.78 -17.18 30.39
C ASP A 31 35.89 -17.92 29.39
N ALA A 32 35.67 -19.23 29.58
CA ALA A 32 34.80 -19.98 28.70
C ALA A 32 33.36 -19.45 28.76
N GLU A 33 32.77 -19.26 27.58
CA GLU A 33 31.38 -18.80 27.45
C GLU A 33 30.37 -19.95 27.23
N TYR A 34 30.87 -21.15 26.96
CA TYR A 34 30.07 -22.32 26.58
C TYR A 34 30.52 -23.54 27.37
N CYS A 35 29.56 -24.36 27.81
CA CYS A 35 29.85 -25.59 28.55
C CYS A 35 30.41 -26.72 27.68
N SER A 36 30.34 -26.60 26.35
CA SER A 36 30.90 -27.58 25.41
C SER A 36 31.26 -26.94 24.05
N PRO A 37 32.19 -27.53 23.29
CA PRO A 37 32.46 -27.11 21.92
C PRO A 37 31.22 -27.17 21.01
N ALA A 38 30.33 -28.14 21.22
CA ALA A 38 29.08 -28.29 20.47
C ALA A 38 28.16 -27.08 20.62
N HIS A 39 28.08 -26.48 21.81
CA HIS A 39 27.28 -25.28 22.05
C HIS A 39 27.89 -24.02 21.43
N ARG A 40 29.23 -23.94 21.40
CA ARG A 40 29.94 -22.88 20.68
C ARG A 40 29.64 -22.96 19.18
N THR A 41 29.74 -24.14 18.58
CA THR A 41 29.46 -24.34 17.14
C THR A 41 27.99 -24.15 16.80
N ALA A 42 27.07 -24.60 17.67
CA ALA A 42 25.64 -24.37 17.50
C ALA A 42 25.31 -22.86 17.46
N ARG A 43 25.84 -22.07 18.39
CA ARG A 43 25.66 -20.61 18.37
C ARG A 43 26.29 -19.96 17.14
N HIS A 44 27.49 -20.41 16.73
CA HIS A 44 28.11 -19.93 15.49
C HIS A 44 27.23 -20.20 14.26
N LYS A 45 26.71 -21.43 14.12
CA LYS A 45 25.79 -21.80 13.04
C LYS A 45 24.49 -20.99 13.08
N ALA A 46 23.92 -20.79 14.27
CA ALA A 46 22.71 -19.98 14.44
C ALA A 46 22.95 -18.52 14.01
N ARG A 47 24.09 -17.93 14.38
CA ARG A 47 24.47 -16.59 13.95
C ARG A 47 24.65 -16.49 12.44
N SER A 48 25.39 -17.42 11.83
CA SER A 48 25.58 -17.46 10.38
C SER A 48 24.27 -17.64 9.62
N LYS A 49 23.34 -18.45 10.16
CA LYS A 49 21.98 -18.61 9.60
C LYS A 49 21.16 -17.32 9.70
N ALA A 50 21.27 -16.59 10.81
CA ALA A 50 20.58 -15.31 10.98
C ALA A 50 21.13 -14.22 10.04
N GLU A 51 22.45 -14.15 9.89
CA GLU A 51 23.13 -13.22 8.97
C GLU A 51 22.73 -13.49 7.51
N THR A 52 22.73 -14.75 7.09
CA THR A 52 22.28 -15.14 5.73
C THR A 52 20.79 -14.87 5.50
N ALA A 53 19.94 -15.09 6.50
CA ALA A 53 18.52 -14.73 6.43
C ALA A 53 18.29 -13.22 6.32
N GLY A 54 19.08 -12.41 7.03
CA GLY A 54 19.04 -10.94 6.92
C GLY A 54 19.43 -10.44 5.52
N LEU A 55 20.45 -11.06 4.92
CA LEU A 55 20.86 -10.76 3.54
C LEU A 55 19.80 -11.16 2.50
N ALA A 56 19.07 -12.26 2.72
CA ALA A 56 17.98 -12.63 1.84
C ALA A 56 16.83 -11.59 1.87
N ARG A 57 16.45 -11.12 3.06
CA ARG A 57 15.40 -10.09 3.22
C ARG A 57 15.78 -8.73 2.62
N THR A 58 17.04 -8.33 2.74
CA THR A 58 17.49 -7.06 2.12
C THR A 58 17.48 -7.14 0.59
N ARG A 59 17.78 -8.29 -0.01
CA ARG A 59 17.67 -8.51 -1.45
C ARG A 59 16.23 -8.43 -1.95
N THR A 60 15.26 -9.01 -1.22
CA THR A 60 13.84 -8.93 -1.59
C THR A 60 13.33 -7.49 -1.53
N LEU A 61 13.62 -6.76 -0.44
CA LEU A 61 13.25 -5.35 -0.30
C LEU A 61 13.84 -4.47 -1.40
N ARG A 62 15.10 -4.72 -1.79
CA ARG A 62 15.73 -4.00 -2.91
C ARG A 62 15.04 -4.31 -4.25
N GLY A 63 14.59 -5.54 -4.45
CA GLY A 63 13.81 -5.94 -5.62
C GLY A 63 12.44 -5.25 -5.67
N GLU A 64 11.72 -5.25 -4.56
CA GLU A 64 10.40 -4.62 -4.41
C GLU A 64 10.47 -3.10 -4.62
N THR A 65 11.45 -2.42 -4.02
CA THR A 65 11.66 -0.98 -4.20
C THR A 65 11.99 -0.63 -5.65
N ALA A 66 12.81 -1.43 -6.34
CA ALA A 66 13.08 -1.25 -7.77
C ALA A 66 11.84 -1.49 -8.65
N GLN A 67 10.93 -2.39 -8.24
CA GLN A 67 9.66 -2.60 -8.93
C GLN A 67 8.71 -1.40 -8.72
N LEU A 68 8.61 -0.88 -7.50
CA LEU A 68 7.82 0.32 -7.20
C LEU A 68 8.32 1.54 -7.99
N GLY A 69 9.64 1.74 -8.06
CA GLY A 69 10.22 2.82 -8.87
C GLY A 69 9.83 2.74 -10.35
N ARG A 70 9.80 1.53 -10.93
CA ARG A 70 9.34 1.32 -12.32
C ARG A 70 7.86 1.63 -12.51
N ILE A 71 7.02 1.29 -11.52
CA ILE A 71 5.59 1.59 -11.56
C ILE A 71 5.34 3.10 -11.48
N LEU A 72 6.04 3.81 -10.58
CA LEU A 72 5.95 5.25 -10.44
C LEU A 72 6.38 5.98 -11.73
N ALA A 73 7.51 5.60 -12.32
CA ALA A 73 7.96 6.17 -13.59
C ALA A 73 6.96 5.93 -14.74
N ALA A 74 6.35 4.74 -14.78
CA ALA A 74 5.30 4.44 -15.77
C ALA A 74 4.03 5.27 -15.54
N PHE A 75 3.67 5.53 -14.27
CA PHE A 75 2.56 6.38 -13.91
C PHE A 75 2.82 7.84 -14.32
N GLU A 76 3.97 8.40 -13.97
CA GLU A 76 4.39 9.75 -14.35
C GLU A 76 4.39 9.95 -15.87
N LYS A 77 4.86 8.95 -16.63
CA LYS A 77 4.81 9.01 -18.10
C LYS A 77 3.36 9.07 -18.61
N ARG A 78 2.44 8.28 -18.05
CA ARG A 78 1.04 8.28 -18.46
C ARG A 78 0.32 9.57 -18.08
N THR A 79 0.58 10.12 -16.89
CA THR A 79 -0.03 11.37 -16.45
C THR A 79 0.51 12.57 -17.23
N GLY A 80 1.79 12.56 -17.61
CA GLY A 80 2.35 13.55 -18.55
C GLY A 80 1.61 13.54 -19.88
N VAL A 81 1.48 12.36 -20.50
CA VAL A 81 0.73 12.21 -21.77
C VAL A 81 -0.72 12.67 -21.64
N LEU A 82 -1.39 12.36 -20.53
CA LEU A 82 -2.78 12.77 -20.32
C LEU A 82 -2.89 14.30 -20.17
N THR A 83 -1.95 14.92 -19.46
CA THR A 83 -1.86 16.36 -19.29
C THR A 83 -1.64 17.05 -20.63
N ASP A 84 -0.75 16.52 -21.47
CA ASP A 84 -0.48 17.06 -22.81
C ASP A 84 -1.71 16.96 -23.72
N LEU A 85 -2.41 15.83 -23.70
CA LEU A 85 -3.66 15.66 -24.44
C LEU A 85 -4.76 16.63 -23.99
N LEU A 86 -4.91 16.83 -22.68
CA LEU A 86 -5.88 17.77 -22.12
C LEU A 86 -5.52 19.21 -22.50
N ASN A 87 -4.25 19.59 -22.39
CA ASN A 87 -3.78 20.92 -22.79
C ASN A 87 -3.99 21.16 -24.29
N GLY A 88 -3.68 20.17 -25.13
CA GLY A 88 -3.95 20.20 -26.57
C GLY A 88 -5.43 20.41 -26.88
N ALA A 89 -6.31 19.61 -26.25
CA ALA A 89 -7.76 19.73 -26.42
C ALA A 89 -8.28 21.13 -25.99
N VAL A 90 -7.79 21.67 -24.87
CA VAL A 90 -8.16 23.01 -24.40
C VAL A 90 -7.69 24.09 -25.37
N THR A 91 -6.47 23.97 -25.93
CA THR A 91 -5.97 24.93 -26.91
C THR A 91 -6.74 24.91 -28.23
N GLU A 92 -7.23 23.76 -28.69
CA GLU A 92 -8.04 23.64 -29.92
C GLU A 92 -9.49 24.11 -29.77
N GLU A 93 -10.10 23.96 -28.57
CA GLU A 93 -11.47 24.43 -28.33
C GLU A 93 -11.58 25.96 -28.21
N ARG A 94 -10.51 26.63 -27.75
CA ARG A 94 -10.46 28.09 -27.56
C ARG A 94 -10.68 28.91 -28.86
N PRO A 95 -10.05 28.62 -30.01
CA PRO A 95 -10.34 29.32 -31.26
C PRO A 95 -11.72 28.97 -31.84
N ARG A 96 -12.19 27.73 -31.67
CA ARG A 96 -13.52 27.30 -32.16
C ARG A 96 -14.66 28.01 -31.45
N THR A 97 -14.54 28.24 -30.14
CA THR A 97 -15.55 28.97 -29.37
C THR A 97 -15.57 30.47 -29.70
N LEU A 98 -14.41 31.08 -29.97
CA LEU A 98 -14.31 32.48 -30.39
C LEU A 98 -14.90 32.71 -31.80
N SER A 99 -14.56 31.88 -32.79
CA SER A 99 -15.14 31.97 -34.15
C SER A 99 -16.66 31.73 -34.15
N ARG A 100 -17.16 30.84 -33.30
CA ARG A 100 -18.61 30.57 -33.18
C ARG A 100 -19.37 31.71 -32.51
N ARG A 101 -18.71 32.49 -31.63
CA ARG A 101 -19.25 33.73 -31.05
C ARG A 101 -19.28 34.88 -32.06
N ALA A 102 -18.23 35.01 -32.88
CA ALA A 102 -18.17 36.00 -33.96
C ALA A 102 -19.25 35.75 -35.03
N ALA A 103 -19.48 34.50 -35.43
CA ALA A 103 -20.51 34.13 -36.40
C ALA A 103 -21.95 34.41 -35.90
N ARG A 104 -22.18 34.41 -34.58
CA ARG A 104 -23.49 34.76 -33.98
C ARG A 104 -23.73 36.27 -33.84
N ARG A 105 -22.70 37.10 -34.02
CA ARG A 105 -22.75 38.57 -33.93
C ARG A 105 -22.93 39.28 -35.28
N ARG A 106 -23.27 38.56 -36.37
CA ARG A 106 -23.78 39.22 -37.58
C ARG A 106 -25.11 39.93 -37.26
N PRO A 107 -25.30 41.20 -37.66
CA PRO A 107 -26.53 41.92 -37.37
C PRO A 107 -27.67 41.23 -38.12
N ARG A 108 -28.65 40.73 -37.36
CA ARG A 108 -29.90 40.20 -37.90
C ARG A 108 -30.70 41.38 -38.45
N GLY A 109 -30.61 41.61 -39.75
CA GLY A 109 -31.68 42.25 -40.50
C GLY A 109 -32.99 41.49 -40.24
N ALA A 110 -34.07 42.25 -40.08
CA ALA A 110 -35.36 41.86 -39.56
C ALA A 110 -35.90 40.51 -40.07
N LEU A 111 -36.46 39.70 -39.16
CA LEU A 111 -37.35 38.58 -39.49
C LEU A 111 -38.58 38.62 -38.58
N PRO A 112 -39.78 38.32 -39.13
CA PRO A 112 -41.06 38.53 -38.45
C PRO A 112 -41.32 37.47 -37.38
N THR A 113 -42.07 37.89 -36.37
CA THR A 113 -42.50 37.13 -35.19
C THR A 113 -43.36 35.93 -35.59
N ARG A 114 -42.83 34.71 -35.42
CA ARG A 114 -43.60 33.44 -35.53
C ARG A 114 -44.21 33.07 -34.16
N PRO A 115 -45.38 32.41 -34.10
CA PRO A 115 -46.09 32.15 -32.86
C PRO A 115 -45.42 31.06 -32.02
N ARG A 116 -45.56 31.21 -30.70
CA ARG A 116 -44.94 30.40 -29.64
C ARG A 116 -45.53 28.98 -29.63
N PRO A 117 -44.71 27.91 -29.75
CA PRO A 117 -45.22 26.54 -29.63
C PRO A 117 -45.50 26.20 -28.15
N ALA A 118 -46.59 25.45 -27.94
CA ALA A 118 -47.07 24.92 -26.67
C ALA A 118 -46.04 23.97 -25.99
N PRO A 119 -46.06 23.83 -24.65
CA PRO A 119 -45.05 23.08 -23.92
C PRO A 119 -45.19 21.57 -24.21
N THR A 120 -44.31 21.04 -25.05
CA THR A 120 -44.32 19.62 -25.43
C THR A 120 -43.09 18.91 -24.87
N ARG A 121 -43.37 17.90 -24.02
CA ARG A 121 -42.57 16.73 -23.58
C ARG A 121 -41.13 16.96 -23.06
N PRO A 122 -40.72 16.22 -22.01
CA PRO A 122 -39.35 16.29 -21.50
C PRO A 122 -38.37 15.83 -22.57
N THR A 123 -37.45 16.72 -22.94
CA THR A 123 -36.40 16.44 -23.93
C THR A 123 -35.48 15.31 -23.46
N PRO A 124 -34.93 14.49 -24.37
CA PRO A 124 -34.17 13.26 -24.05
C PRO A 124 -32.94 13.50 -23.16
N ARG A 125 -32.40 14.72 -23.16
CA ARG A 125 -31.29 15.14 -22.29
C ARG A 125 -31.62 15.08 -20.79
N ARG A 126 -32.89 15.29 -20.42
CA ARG A 126 -33.34 15.30 -19.02
C ARG A 126 -33.55 13.88 -18.47
N ARG A 127 -34.01 12.94 -19.31
CA ARG A 127 -34.13 11.51 -18.96
C ARG A 127 -32.78 10.84 -18.71
N ARG A 128 -31.77 11.17 -19.51
CA ARG A 128 -30.43 10.58 -19.37
C ARG A 128 -29.72 10.99 -18.07
N ARG A 129 -29.96 12.22 -17.59
CA ARG A 129 -29.45 12.67 -16.28
C ARG A 129 -30.09 11.89 -15.12
N THR A 130 -31.41 11.73 -15.13
CA THR A 130 -32.11 10.99 -14.07
C THR A 130 -31.71 9.52 -14.03
N GLU A 131 -31.45 8.88 -15.18
CA GLU A 131 -30.93 7.50 -15.22
C GLU A 131 -29.51 7.40 -14.65
N GLN A 132 -28.67 8.41 -14.92
CA GLN A 132 -27.31 8.46 -14.39
C GLN A 132 -27.31 8.67 -12.88
N ASP A 133 -28.19 9.55 -12.37
CA ASP A 133 -28.32 9.81 -10.94
C ASP A 133 -28.82 8.57 -10.17
N VAL A 134 -29.75 7.81 -10.76
CA VAL A 134 -30.22 6.52 -10.20
C VAL A 134 -29.10 5.48 -10.13
N LYS A 135 -28.26 5.38 -11.18
CA LYS A 135 -27.11 4.47 -11.20
C LYS A 135 -26.07 4.84 -10.14
N VAL A 136 -25.79 6.13 -9.96
CA VAL A 136 -24.87 6.61 -8.92
C VAL A 136 -25.43 6.35 -7.53
N ALA A 137 -26.74 6.50 -7.32
CA ALA A 137 -27.39 6.20 -6.04
C ALA A 137 -27.40 4.69 -5.71
N ALA A 138 -27.50 3.82 -6.71
CA ALA A 138 -27.38 2.37 -6.54
C ALA A 138 -25.94 1.98 -6.16
N ALA A 139 -24.94 2.42 -6.92
CA ALA A 139 -23.53 2.11 -6.65
C ALA A 139 -23.07 2.59 -5.25
N ARG A 140 -23.60 3.71 -4.76
CA ARG A 140 -23.32 4.19 -3.40
C ARG A 140 -23.94 3.33 -2.30
N ARG A 141 -25.06 2.66 -2.55
CA ARG A 141 -25.66 1.71 -1.60
C ARG A 141 -24.83 0.44 -1.53
N ASP A 142 -24.49 -0.12 -2.69
CA ASP A 142 -23.67 -1.34 -2.78
C ASP A 142 -22.31 -1.16 -2.09
N ALA A 143 -21.67 0.00 -2.29
CA ALA A 143 -20.40 0.32 -1.63
C ALA A 143 -20.52 0.40 -0.09
N ARG A 144 -21.65 0.90 0.44
CA ARG A 144 -21.89 0.95 1.88
C ARG A 144 -22.14 -0.43 2.46
N GLU A 145 -22.86 -1.28 1.73
CA GLU A 145 -23.10 -2.67 2.11
C GLU A 145 -21.79 -3.47 2.14
N GLN A 146 -20.93 -3.30 1.15
CA GLN A 146 -19.60 -3.94 1.12
C GLN A 146 -18.72 -3.50 2.29
N VAL A 147 -18.72 -2.21 2.64
CA VAL A 147 -17.97 -1.70 3.80
C VAL A 147 -18.55 -2.25 5.11
N ALA A 148 -19.87 -2.34 5.23
CA ALA A 148 -20.52 -2.92 6.40
C ALA A 148 -20.21 -4.42 6.55
N ALA A 149 -20.23 -5.18 5.45
CA ALA A 149 -19.87 -6.59 5.44
C ALA A 149 -18.40 -6.80 5.81
N ALA A 150 -17.48 -6.05 5.20
CA ALA A 150 -16.05 -6.12 5.52
C ALA A 150 -15.76 -5.78 6.99
N ARG A 151 -16.49 -4.82 7.57
CA ARG A 151 -16.38 -4.49 8.99
C ARG A 151 -16.90 -5.61 9.91
N ALA A 152 -18.03 -6.22 9.56
CA ALA A 152 -18.59 -7.35 10.31
C ALA A 152 -17.70 -8.61 10.23
N ASP A 153 -16.97 -8.79 9.14
CA ASP A 153 -16.01 -9.89 9.00
C ASP A 153 -14.72 -9.62 9.79
N ALA A 154 -14.25 -8.36 9.82
CA ALA A 154 -13.11 -7.96 10.65
C ALA A 154 -13.39 -8.06 12.16
N GLU A 155 -14.64 -7.86 12.60
CA GLU A 155 -15.04 -8.04 14.00
C GLU A 155 -15.20 -9.53 14.41
N ARG A 156 -15.26 -10.45 13.44
CA ARG A 156 -15.40 -11.91 13.66
C ARG A 156 -14.08 -12.68 13.56
N ALA A 157 -13.01 -12.05 13.08
CA ALA A 157 -11.66 -12.62 12.94
C ALA A 157 -10.77 -12.30 14.15
#